data_AF-A0A7G6U7N1-F1
#
_entry.id   AF-A0A7G6U7N1-F1
#
_cell.length_a   1.000
_cell.length_b   1.000
_cell.length_c   1.000
_cell.angle_alpha   90.00
_cell.angle_beta   90.00
_cell.angle_gamma   90.00
#
_symmetry.space_group_name_H-M   'P 1'
#
loop_
_entity.id
_entity.type
_entity.pdbx_description
1 polymer ?
#
loop_
_entity_poly.entity_id
_entity_poly.type
_entity_poly.pdbx_seq_one_letter_code
_entity_poly.pdbx_strand_id
1 'polypeptide(L)' 'MNYRTESLKPLSRSLTCSDCGTEFGCDLSGNCWCAEETAKLPMPTTGGDCLCRDCLRAKAAAARVAT' A
#
# COMPACT_ATOMS: atom_id res chain seq x y z
N MET A 1 8.10 12.95 35.72
CA MET A 1 7.84 13.21 34.30
C MET A 1 6.87 12.14 33.81
N ASN A 2 5.59 12.47 33.71
CA ASN A 2 4.53 11.53 33.32
C ASN A 2 4.55 11.35 31.80
N TYR A 3 5.28 10.35 31.30
CA TYR A 3 5.08 9.90 29.92
C TYR A 3 3.75 9.15 29.90
N ARG A 4 2.71 9.87 29.49
CA ARG A 4 1.46 9.26 29.08
C ARG A 4 1.74 8.10 28.15
N THR A 5 1.28 6.94 28.56
CA THR A 5 0.84 5.84 27.72
C THR A 5 -0.33 6.31 26.83
N GLU A 6 -0.13 7.32 25.97
CA GLU A 6 -1.13 7.79 25.01
C GLU A 6 -0.62 7.54 23.59
N SER A 7 -1.32 6.65 22.90
CA SER A 7 -1.24 6.41 21.46
C SER A 7 -0.07 5.52 20.99
N LEU A 8 -0.11 4.25 21.39
CA LEU A 8 0.24 3.18 20.44
C LEU A 8 -0.80 3.20 19.31
N LYS A 9 -0.79 4.25 18.48
CA LYS A 9 -1.54 4.23 17.24
C LYS A 9 -0.92 3.08 16.44
N PRO A 10 -1.68 2.05 16.04
CA PRO A 10 -1.13 1.06 15.14
C PRO A 10 -0.52 1.84 13.96
N LEU A 11 0.79 1.65 13.74
CA LEU A 11 1.45 2.19 12.54
C LEU A 11 0.85 1.58 11.27
N SER A 12 0.07 0.50 11.44
CA SER A 12 -0.93 0.00 10.52
C SER A 12 -2.19 0.88 10.49
N ARG A 13 -2.35 1.59 9.37
CA ARG A 13 -3.61 2.23 8.97
C ARG A 13 -4.39 1.30 8.04
N SER A 14 -5.71 1.25 8.15
CA SER A 14 -6.55 0.71 7.09
C SER A 14 -6.63 1.73 5.95
N LEU A 15 -6.41 1.26 4.73
CA LEU A 15 -6.56 2.03 3.50
C LEU A 15 -7.59 1.35 2.61
N THR A 16 -8.27 2.13 1.79
CA THR A 16 -9.19 1.63 0.78
C THR A 16 -8.52 1.72 -0.58
N CYS A 17 -8.59 0.65 -1.37
CA CYS A 17 -8.02 0.62 -2.71
C CYS A 17 -8.76 1.58 -3.62
N SER A 18 -8.05 2.52 -4.26
CA SER A 18 -8.67 3.49 -5.17
C SER A 18 -9.21 2.87 -6.47
N ASP A 19 -8.83 1.62 -6.79
CA ASP A 19 -9.25 0.94 -8.03
C ASP A 19 -10.49 0.04 -7.81
N CYS A 20 -10.56 -0.65 -6.66
CA CYS A 20 -11.63 -1.63 -6.40
C CYS A 20 -12.40 -1.42 -5.09
N GLY A 21 -12.00 -0.49 -4.22
CA GLY A 21 -12.66 -0.24 -2.94
C GLY A 21 -12.34 -1.23 -1.81
N THR A 22 -11.46 -2.22 -2.03
CA THR A 22 -11.09 -3.18 -0.98
C THR A 22 -10.29 -2.51 0.14
N GLU A 23 -10.64 -2.78 1.39
CA GLU A 23 -9.84 -2.39 2.55
C GLU A 23 -8.62 -3.29 2.74
N PHE A 24 -7.45 -2.68 2.98
CA PHE A 24 -6.21 -3.37 3.28
C PHE A 24 -5.38 -2.60 4.32
N GLY A 25 -4.51 -3.33 5.02
CA GLY A 25 -3.59 -2.72 5.98
C GLY A 25 -2.34 -2.13 5.30
N CYS A 26 -1.99 -0.90 5.69
CA CYS A 26 -0.72 -0.26 5.38
C CYS A 26 -0.01 0.08 6.69
N ASP A 27 1.01 -0.71 7.02
CA ASP A 27 1.92 -0.43 8.12
C ASP A 27 3.13 0.37 7.62
N LEU A 28 3.27 1.61 8.12
CA LEU A 28 4.37 2.50 7.74
C LEU A 28 5.74 2.02 8.28
N SER A 29 5.76 1.07 9.21
CA SER A 29 6.98 0.41 9.69
C SER A 29 7.52 -0.61 8.69
N GLY A 30 6.80 -0.87 7.59
CA GLY A 30 7.18 -1.84 6.56
C GLY A 30 6.64 -3.24 6.81
N ASN A 31 5.79 -3.44 7.82
CA ASN A 31 5.15 -4.74 8.07
C ASN A 31 3.83 -4.93 7.27
N CYS A 32 3.71 -4.23 6.13
CA CYS A 32 2.60 -4.38 5.18
C CYS A 32 2.96 -5.40 4.10
N TRP A 33 1.94 -6.06 3.55
CA TRP A 33 2.11 -6.90 2.36
C TRP A 33 2.79 -6.15 1.20
N CYS A 34 2.62 -4.83 1.14
CA CYS A 34 3.14 -3.95 0.09
C CYS A 34 4.67 -3.85 0.11
N ALA A 35 5.31 -4.02 1.27
CA ALA A 35 6.76 -3.99 1.41
C ALA A 35 7.40 -5.32 0.97
N GLU A 36 6.70 -6.44 1.19
CA GLU A 36 7.13 -7.78 0.79
C GLU A 36 6.88 -8.07 -0.70
N GLU A 37 6.01 -7.30 -1.35
CA GLU A 37 5.58 -7.55 -2.72
C GLU A 37 6.68 -7.19 -3.75
N THR A 38 6.95 -8.13 -4.66
CA THR A 38 7.96 -7.96 -5.73
C THR A 38 7.39 -7.30 -6.98
N ALA A 39 6.06 -7.28 -7.13
CA ALA A 39 5.38 -6.57 -8.19
C ALA A 39 5.52 -5.06 -7.99
N LYS A 40 6.40 -4.43 -8.77
CA LYS A 40 6.64 -2.98 -8.77
C LYS A 40 5.98 -2.36 -10.00
N LEU A 41 5.26 -1.27 -9.81
CA LEU A 41 4.80 -0.42 -10.91
C LEU A 41 5.90 0.55 -11.33
N PRO A 42 5.96 0.93 -12.62
CA PRO A 42 6.78 2.07 -13.03
C PRO A 42 6.30 3.33 -12.29
N MET A 43 7.24 4.24 -11.99
CA MET A 43 6.94 5.46 -11.25
C MET A 43 5.89 6.27 -12.04
N PRO A 44 4.70 6.53 -11.46
CA PRO A 44 3.68 7.32 -12.15
C PRO A 44 4.11 8.80 -12.21
N THR A 45 3.88 9.43 -13.35
CA THR A 45 4.23 10.85 -13.59
C THR A 45 3.30 11.84 -12.86
N THR A 46 2.10 11.37 -12.50
CA THR A 46 1.10 12.08 -11.72
C THR A 46 0.84 11.19 -10.51
N GLY A 47 1.06 11.69 -9.29
CA GLY A 47 1.16 10.91 -8.05
C GLY A 47 0.23 9.68 -7.94
N GLY A 48 0.72 8.62 -7.32
CA GLY A 48 0.02 7.33 -7.24
C GLY A 48 -0.79 7.13 -5.96
N ASP A 49 -1.98 6.55 -6.11
CA ASP A 49 -2.81 6.08 -5.00
C ASP A 49 -2.38 4.70 -4.49
N CYS A 50 -2.77 4.38 -3.25
CA CYS A 50 -2.52 3.07 -2.66
C CYS A 50 -3.48 2.03 -3.26
N LEU A 51 -2.91 0.94 -3.79
CA LEU A 51 -3.66 -0.19 -4.36
C LEU A 51 -3.57 -1.40 -3.43
N CYS A 52 -4.60 -2.25 -3.43
CA CYS A 52 -4.53 -3.57 -2.80
C CYS A 52 -3.61 -4.52 -3.60
N ARG A 53 -3.29 -5.69 -3.02
CA ARG A 53 -2.39 -6.69 -3.60
C ARG A 53 -2.81 -7.10 -5.01
N ASP A 54 -4.07 -7.46 -5.19
CA ASP A 54 -4.61 -7.92 -6.47
C ASP A 54 -4.55 -6.83 -7.54
N CYS A 55 -5.02 -5.61 -7.22
CA CYS A 55 -4.96 -4.49 -8.15
C CYS A 55 -3.52 -4.11 -8.51
N LEU A 56 -2.59 -4.11 -7.55
CA LEU A 56 -1.17 -3.85 -7.81
C LEU A 56 -0.59 -4.89 -8.77
N ARG A 57 -0.85 -6.18 -8.53
CA ARG A 57 -0.37 -7.27 -9.40
C ARG A 57 -0.98 -7.21 -10.79
N ALA A 58 -2.28 -6.94 -10.89
CA ALA A 58 -2.95 -6.79 -12.18
C ALA A 58 -2.36 -5.63 -12.99
N LYS A 59 -2.13 -4.47 -12.36
CA LYS A 59 -1.49 -3.33 -13.04
C LYS A 59 -0.01 -3.59 -13.36
N ALA A 60 0.72 -4.30 -12.50
CA ALA A 60 2.11 -4.68 -12.78
C ALA A 60 2.21 -5.68 -13.94
N ALA A 61 1.26 -6.62 -14.05
CA ALA A 61 1.16 -7.50 -15.20
C ALA A 61 0.82 -6.72 -16.47
N ALA A 62 -0.16 -5.81 -16.43
CA ALA A 62 -0.52 -4.97 -17.57
C ALA A 62 0.64 -4.07 -18.03
N ALA A 63 1.39 -3.48 -17.10
CA ALA A 63 2.54 -2.63 -17.40
C ALA A 63 3.69 -3.40 -18.09
N ARG A 64 3.88 -4.68 -17.74
CA ARG A 64 4.87 -5.54 -18.41
C ARG A 64 4.49 -5.88 -19.85
N VAL A 65 3.19 -5.92 -20.17
CA VAL A 65 2.69 -6.23 -21.52
C VAL A 65 2.69 -4.99 -22.42
N ALA A 66 2.69 -3.78 -21.84
CA ALA A 66 2.72 -2.52 -22.59
C ALA A 66 4.12 -2.12 -23.11
N THR A 67 5.06 -3.07 -23.17
CA THR A 67 6.41 -2.88 -23.74
C THR A 67 6.45 -3.38 -25.17
#